data_AF-A0A1L5F3V8-F1
#
_entry.id   AF-A0A1L5F3V8-F1
#
_cell.length_a   1.000
_cell.length_b   1.000
_cell.length_c   1.000
_cell.angle_alpha   90.00
_cell.angle_beta   90.00
_cell.angle_gamma   90.00
#
_symmetry.space_group_name_H-M   'P 1'
#
loop_
_entity.id
_entity.type
_entity.pdbx_description
1 polymer ?
#
loop_
_entity_poly.entity_id
_entity_poly.type
_entity_poly.pdbx_seq_one_letter_code
_entity_poly.pdbx_strand_id
1 'polypeptide(L)'
;MIILNNYSKTRTYIILESTGYSIVEKDKTQLARQGVGGFSEDGQLLGIYVDADKFFFLYNDNKYETNPDEIICTNARIDDGKRNFQVKIKDKVVCDITYKPYISPFVLTFGDDEDEFDFLLYLSNLMLSKDSILNFIKGMNNLKKF
;
A
#
# COMPACT_ATOMS: atom_id res chain seq x y z
N MET A 1 -5.67 -0.22 17.27
CA MET A 1 -6.45 0.14 16.06
C MET A 1 -5.51 0.85 15.10
N ILE A 2 -5.46 0.42 13.83
CA ILE A 2 -4.68 1.09 12.78
C ILE A 2 -5.61 1.58 11.69
N ILE A 3 -5.43 2.80 11.20
CA ILE A 3 -6.33 3.41 10.22
C ILE A 3 -5.57 3.73 8.93
N LEU A 4 -5.99 3.10 7.83
CA LEU A 4 -5.38 3.27 6.52
C LEU A 4 -6.33 4.04 5.60
N ASN A 5 -5.77 4.95 4.79
CA ASN A 5 -6.48 5.40 3.59
C ASN A 5 -6.75 4.17 2.70
N ASN A 6 -8.01 3.99 2.29
CA ASN A 6 -8.34 3.00 1.29
C ASN A 6 -8.07 3.58 -0.11
N TYR A 7 -7.01 3.12 -0.75
CA TYR A 7 -6.69 3.51 -2.12
C TYR A 7 -7.71 2.92 -3.10
N SER A 8 -8.07 1.64 -2.94
CA SER A 8 -8.98 0.92 -3.85
C SER A 8 -10.43 1.40 -3.79
N LYS A 9 -10.84 2.09 -2.72
CA LYS A 9 -12.20 2.64 -2.59
C LYS A 9 -12.17 4.04 -1.99
N THR A 10 -12.33 5.04 -2.85
CA THR A 10 -12.36 6.45 -2.46
C THR A 10 -13.41 6.71 -1.38
N ARG A 11 -13.19 7.77 -0.58
CA ARG A 11 -14.05 8.15 0.56
C ARG A 11 -14.28 7.04 1.60
N THR A 12 -13.40 6.04 1.69
CA THR A 12 -13.40 5.05 2.78
C THR A 12 -12.06 4.92 3.49
N TYR A 13 -12.09 4.42 4.73
CA TYR A 13 -10.93 3.97 5.48
C TYR A 13 -10.95 2.45 5.62
N ILE A 14 -9.76 1.85 5.74
CA ILE A 14 -9.59 0.48 6.23
C ILE A 14 -9.14 0.59 7.69
N ILE A 15 -9.94 0.06 8.61
CA ILE A 15 -9.60 0.00 10.04
C ILE A 15 -9.13 -1.41 10.35
N LEU A 16 -7.90 -1.53 10.84
CA LEU A 16 -7.35 -2.79 11.35
C LEU A 16 -7.56 -2.87 12.87
N GLU A 17 -8.14 -3.99 13.28
CA GLU A 17 -8.35 -4.36 14.68
C GLU A 17 -7.60 -5.67 15.00
N SER A 18 -7.80 -6.20 16.20
CA SER A 18 -7.21 -7.49 16.59
C SER A 18 -7.87 -8.67 15.88
N THR A 19 -9.15 -8.53 15.48
CA THR A 19 -9.97 -9.60 14.90
C THR A 19 -10.05 -9.57 13.38
N GLY A 20 -9.41 -8.61 12.73
CA GLY A 20 -9.45 -8.45 11.27
C GLY A 20 -9.49 -6.98 10.85
N TYR A 21 -10.19 -6.70 9.75
CA TYR A 21 -10.36 -5.35 9.23
C TYR A 21 -11.82 -5.03 8.94
N SER A 22 -12.14 -3.73 8.92
CA SER A 22 -13.42 -3.21 8.44
C SER A 22 -13.21 -2.05 7.46
N ILE A 23 -14.17 -1.85 6.57
CA ILE A 23 -14.20 -0.70 5.66
C ILE A 23 -15.30 0.24 6.13
N VAL A 24 -14.93 1.49 6.42
CA VAL A 24 -15.87 2.51 6.91
C VAL A 24 -15.85 3.74 6.00
N GLU A 25 -16.98 4.40 5.86
CA GLU A 25 -17.08 5.66 5.12
C GLU A 25 -16.34 6.79 5.85
N LYS A 26 -15.74 7.71 5.10
CA LYS A 26 -15.07 8.91 5.62
C LYS A 26 -16.09 9.98 6.02
N ASP A 27 -17.08 9.63 6.81
CA ASP A 27 -18.10 10.57 7.25
C ASP A 27 -17.80 11.10 8.66
N LYS A 28 -17.56 12.41 8.72
CA LYS A 28 -17.55 13.33 9.89
C LYS A 28 -16.35 13.35 10.84
N THR A 29 -15.46 12.37 10.86
CA THR A 29 -14.23 12.45 11.68
C THR A 29 -12.99 12.23 10.82
N GLN A 30 -12.11 13.23 10.75
CA GLN A 30 -10.75 13.03 10.24
C GLN A 30 -10.02 12.11 11.22
N LEU A 31 -9.99 10.83 10.91
CA LEU A 31 -9.23 9.86 11.69
C LEU A 31 -7.74 10.04 11.40
N ALA A 32 -6.91 9.97 12.44
CA ALA A 32 -5.46 10.04 12.31
C ALA A 32 -4.96 8.84 11.50
N ARG A 33 -4.61 9.09 10.24
CA ARG A 33 -4.18 8.06 9.31
C ARG A 33 -2.76 7.63 9.64
N GLN A 34 -2.57 6.33 9.71
CA GLN A 34 -1.26 5.73 9.98
C GLN A 34 -0.62 5.17 8.71
N GLY A 35 -1.37 5.09 7.61
CA GLY A 35 -0.81 4.62 6.35
C GLY A 35 -1.82 4.55 5.21
N VAL A 36 -1.50 3.71 4.24
CA VAL A 36 -2.31 3.46 3.05
C VAL A 36 -2.44 1.96 2.84
N GLY A 37 -3.62 1.55 2.40
CA GLY A 37 -3.89 0.16 2.06
C GLY A 37 -4.91 0.08 0.93
N GLY A 38 -5.12 -1.13 0.47
CA GLY A 38 -5.98 -1.43 -0.67
C GLY A 38 -6.02 -2.92 -0.91
N PHE A 39 -6.67 -3.29 -1.99
CA PHE A 39 -6.94 -4.67 -2.33
C PHE A 39 -6.29 -5.02 -3.67
N SER A 40 -5.72 -6.23 -3.77
CA SER A 40 -5.37 -6.83 -5.05
C SER A 40 -6.63 -7.21 -5.85
N GLU A 41 -6.47 -7.58 -7.11
CA GLU A 41 -7.58 -8.07 -7.96
C GLU A 41 -8.31 -9.26 -7.33
N ASP A 42 -7.59 -10.13 -6.63
CA ASP A 42 -8.13 -11.31 -5.94
C ASP A 42 -8.68 -10.99 -4.52
N GLY A 43 -8.78 -9.70 -4.17
CA GLY A 43 -9.34 -9.26 -2.89
C GLY A 43 -8.40 -9.40 -1.69
N GLN A 44 -7.10 -9.63 -1.91
CA GLN A 44 -6.11 -9.69 -0.83
C GLN A 44 -5.86 -8.28 -0.32
N LEU A 45 -5.80 -8.09 1.00
CA LEU A 45 -5.52 -6.80 1.62
C LEU A 45 -4.01 -6.55 1.67
N LEU A 46 -3.55 -5.43 1.15
CA LEU A 46 -2.16 -4.99 1.26
C LEU A 46 -2.08 -3.56 1.77
N GLY A 47 -0.94 -3.19 2.32
CA GLY A 47 -0.67 -1.80 2.67
C GLY A 47 0.63 -1.61 3.42
N ILE A 48 0.91 -0.35 3.71
CA ILE A 48 2.00 0.06 4.58
C ILE A 48 1.48 1.06 5.61
N TYR A 49 2.02 0.99 6.83
CA TYR A 49 1.64 1.91 7.89
C TYR A 49 2.77 2.15 8.89
N VAL A 50 2.60 3.22 9.67
CA VAL A 50 3.52 3.66 10.71
C VAL A 50 2.81 3.66 12.05
N ASP A 51 3.29 2.83 12.96
CA ASP A 51 2.81 2.77 14.34
C ASP A 51 3.97 2.92 15.31
N ALA A 52 3.85 3.85 16.27
CA ALA A 52 4.93 4.20 17.21
C ALA A 52 6.33 4.31 16.55
N ASP A 53 6.44 5.11 15.47
CA ASP A 53 7.66 5.32 14.65
C ASP A 53 8.22 4.08 13.93
N LYS A 54 7.55 2.93 14.02
CA LYS A 54 7.91 1.70 13.34
C LYS A 54 7.14 1.55 12.05
N PHE A 55 7.82 1.05 11.02
CA PHE A 55 7.24 0.80 9.70
C PHE A 55 6.77 -0.65 9.58
N PHE A 56 5.58 -0.82 9.02
CA PHE A 56 4.96 -2.12 8.84
C PHE A 56 4.49 -2.30 7.41
N PHE A 57 4.75 -3.50 6.89
CA PHE A 57 4.08 -4.01 5.70
C PHE A 57 2.92 -4.92 6.11
N LEU A 58 1.75 -4.72 5.49
CA LEU A 58 0.53 -5.49 5.72
C LEU A 58 0.28 -6.40 4.51
N TYR A 59 0.03 -7.68 4.79
CA TYR A 59 -0.49 -8.62 3.80
C TYR A 59 -1.52 -9.57 4.43
N ASN A 60 -2.79 -9.37 4.07
CA ASN A 60 -3.96 -9.95 4.73
C ASN A 60 -3.89 -9.70 6.25
N ASP A 61 -3.89 -10.76 7.06
CA ASP A 61 -3.81 -10.64 8.52
C ASP A 61 -2.37 -10.50 9.03
N ASN A 62 -1.37 -10.67 8.17
CA ASN A 62 0.03 -10.62 8.55
C ASN A 62 0.55 -9.18 8.58
N LYS A 63 1.19 -8.83 9.70
CA LYS A 63 1.79 -7.52 9.93
C LYS A 63 3.29 -7.72 10.13
N TYR A 64 4.09 -7.20 9.21
CA TYR A 64 5.53 -7.36 9.21
C TYR A 64 6.19 -6.05 9.63
N GLU A 65 6.68 -5.99 10.88
CA GLU A 65 7.58 -4.91 11.30
C GLU A 65 8.90 -5.06 10.54
N THR A 66 9.37 -3.99 9.89
CA THR A 66 10.62 -4.03 9.13
C THR A 66 11.30 -2.67 9.11
N ASN A 67 12.62 -2.70 9.00
CA ASN A 67 13.39 -1.49 8.71
C ASN A 67 13.36 -1.17 7.21
N PRO A 68 13.49 0.11 6.82
CA PRO A 68 13.58 0.51 5.41
C PRO A 68 14.71 -0.18 4.63
N ASP A 69 15.79 -0.57 5.31
CA ASP A 69 16.95 -1.26 4.71
C ASP A 69 16.74 -2.77 4.53
N GLU A 70 15.70 -3.33 5.14
CA GLU A 70 15.46 -4.78 5.19
C GLU A 70 14.32 -5.22 4.28
N ILE A 71 13.58 -4.27 3.69
CA ILE A 71 12.45 -4.52 2.81
C ILE A 71 12.80 -4.12 1.37
N ILE A 72 12.51 -5.01 0.43
CA ILE A 72 12.64 -4.76 -1.00
C ILE A 72 11.28 -5.02 -1.62
N CYS A 73 10.74 -4.01 -2.30
CA CYS A 73 9.54 -4.14 -3.11
C CYS A 73 9.91 -4.04 -4.59
N THR A 74 9.44 -4.98 -5.39
CA THR A 74 9.60 -4.97 -6.84
C THR A 74 8.25 -5.11 -7.50
N ASN A 75 8.00 -4.31 -8.54
CA ASN A 75 6.83 -4.43 -9.40
C ASN A 75 7.30 -4.42 -10.86
N ALA A 76 7.53 -5.62 -11.41
CA ALA A 76 8.11 -5.78 -12.73
C ALA A 76 7.05 -6.23 -13.75
N ARG A 77 7.14 -5.71 -14.98
CA ARG A 77 6.37 -6.26 -16.11
C ARG A 77 6.88 -7.67 -16.41
N ILE A 78 5.95 -8.60 -16.63
CA ILE A 78 6.20 -9.96 -17.08
C ILE A 78 5.46 -10.18 -18.40
N ASP A 79 5.56 -11.38 -18.98
CA ASP A 79 4.90 -11.72 -20.23
C ASP A 79 3.37 -11.51 -20.18
N ASP A 80 2.77 -11.38 -21.36
CA ASP A 80 1.32 -11.15 -21.56
C ASP A 80 0.77 -9.84 -20.95
N GLY A 81 1.64 -8.84 -20.74
CA GLY A 81 1.25 -7.53 -20.22
C GLY A 81 0.83 -7.56 -18.75
N LYS A 82 1.22 -8.59 -18.01
CA LYS A 82 1.02 -8.69 -16.56
C LYS A 82 2.17 -8.04 -15.80
N ARG A 83 1.99 -7.87 -14.50
CA ARG A 83 3.02 -7.44 -13.56
C ARG A 83 3.16 -8.45 -12.43
N ASN A 84 4.37 -8.60 -11.92
CA ASN A 84 4.65 -9.33 -10.69
C ASN A 84 5.05 -8.34 -9.59
N PHE A 85 4.18 -8.21 -8.59
CA PHE A 85 4.40 -7.46 -7.37
C PHE A 85 4.96 -8.40 -6.30
N GLN A 86 6.18 -8.15 -5.86
CA GLN A 86 6.86 -8.97 -4.86
C GLN A 86 7.42 -8.10 -3.75
N VAL A 87 7.30 -8.59 -2.51
CA VAL A 87 7.92 -7.99 -1.33
C VAL A 87 8.77 -9.03 -0.63
N LYS A 88 10.03 -8.67 -0.40
CA LYS A 88 10.97 -9.44 0.42
C LYS A 88 11.30 -8.66 1.68
N ILE A 89 11.34 -9.36 2.82
CA ILE A 89 11.83 -8.83 4.09
C ILE A 89 12.92 -9.76 4.58
N LYS A 90 14.13 -9.24 4.80
CA LYS A 90 15.31 -10.03 5.18
C LYS A 90 15.51 -11.23 4.24
N ASP A 91 15.48 -10.96 2.93
CA ASP A 91 15.58 -11.93 1.82
C ASP A 91 14.48 -13.00 1.74
N LYS A 92 13.50 -12.99 2.65
CA LYS A 92 12.34 -13.89 2.60
C LYS A 92 11.21 -13.23 1.82
N VAL A 93 10.70 -13.92 0.80
CA VAL A 93 9.48 -13.51 0.09
C VAL A 93 8.29 -13.60 1.06
N VAL A 94 7.61 -12.48 1.28
CA VAL A 94 6.43 -12.37 2.15
C VAL A 94 5.16 -12.05 1.37
N CYS A 95 5.28 -11.58 0.13
CA CYS A 95 4.19 -11.33 -0.80
C CYS A 95 4.70 -11.57 -2.22
N ASP A 96 3.90 -12.25 -3.04
CA ASP A 96 4.16 -12.51 -4.46
C ASP A 96 2.82 -12.58 -5.20
N ILE A 97 2.51 -11.56 -5.98
CA ILE A 97 1.23 -11.40 -6.66
C ILE A 97 1.50 -11.11 -8.13
N THR A 98 1.00 -11.99 -8.99
CA THR A 98 0.94 -11.73 -10.43
C THR A 98 -0.45 -11.23 -10.78
N TYR A 99 -0.52 -10.05 -11.39
CA TYR A 99 -1.78 -9.38 -11.69
C TYR A 99 -1.74 -8.68 -13.05
N LYS A 100 -2.89 -8.33 -13.60
CA LYS A 100 -2.95 -7.49 -14.80
C LYS A 100 -3.14 -6.04 -14.35
N PRO A 101 -2.21 -5.12 -14.67
CA PRO A 101 -2.41 -3.72 -14.31
C PRO A 101 -3.70 -3.20 -14.95
N TYR A 102 -4.48 -2.46 -14.17
CA TYR A 102 -5.63 -1.75 -14.71
C TYR A 102 -5.13 -0.60 -15.59
N ILE A 103 -5.47 -0.65 -16.87
CA ILE A 103 -5.19 0.42 -17.83
C ILE A 103 -6.52 1.07 -18.16
N SER A 104 -6.74 2.29 -17.68
CA SER A 104 -7.92 3.05 -18.07
C SER A 104 -7.88 3.30 -19.58
N PRO A 105 -8.97 3.05 -20.32
CA PRO A 105 -9.06 3.42 -21.74
C PRO A 105 -8.79 4.92 -21.96
N PHE A 106 -9.07 5.76 -20.96
CA PHE A 106 -8.83 7.21 -20.99
C PHE A 106 -7.34 7.57 -20.82
N VAL A 107 -6.56 6.78 -20.07
CA VAL A 107 -5.10 6.98 -19.89
C VAL A 107 -4.38 6.89 -21.24
N LEU A 108 -4.80 5.98 -22.12
CA LEU A 108 -4.23 5.82 -23.46
C LEU A 108 -4.45 7.04 -24.38
N THR A 109 -5.45 7.88 -24.07
CA THR A 109 -5.80 9.08 -24.85
C THR A 109 -5.23 10.38 -24.28
N PHE A 110 -5.00 10.47 -22.96
CA PHE A 110 -4.63 11.73 -22.30
C PHE A 110 -3.29 11.71 -21.56
N GLY A 111 -2.59 10.56 -21.51
CA GLY A 111 -1.25 10.47 -20.92
C GLY A 111 -1.24 10.54 -19.39
N ASP A 112 -2.33 10.12 -18.75
CA ASP A 112 -2.42 10.05 -17.27
C ASP A 112 -1.45 8.99 -16.71
N ASP A 113 -0.98 9.19 -15.47
CA ASP A 113 -0.05 8.29 -14.78
C ASP A 113 -0.71 6.91 -14.56
N GLU A 114 -0.11 5.83 -15.08
CA GLU A 114 -0.58 4.43 -14.86
C GLU A 114 -0.76 4.14 -13.35
N ASP A 115 0.01 4.82 -12.50
CA ASP A 115 0.00 4.74 -11.04
C ASP A 115 -1.29 5.25 -10.38
N GLU A 116 -2.09 6.08 -11.05
CA GLU A 116 -3.30 6.68 -10.46
C GLU A 116 -4.45 5.67 -10.32
N PHE A 117 -4.37 4.56 -11.07
CA PHE A 117 -5.41 3.54 -11.09
C PHE A 117 -4.91 2.12 -10.75
N ASP A 118 -3.60 1.94 -10.58
CA ASP A 118 -3.00 0.67 -10.16
C ASP A 118 -2.46 0.77 -8.73
N PHE A 119 -3.22 0.20 -7.78
CA PHE A 119 -2.86 0.19 -6.37
C PHE A 119 -1.51 -0.48 -6.08
N LEU A 120 -1.19 -1.60 -6.74
CA LEU A 120 0.05 -2.32 -6.49
C LEU A 120 1.25 -1.58 -7.07
N LEU A 121 1.05 -0.85 -8.18
CA LEU A 121 2.05 0.06 -8.72
C LEU A 121 2.29 1.25 -7.79
N TYR A 122 1.22 1.94 -7.38
CA TYR A 122 1.28 3.00 -6.39
C TYR A 122 1.99 2.56 -5.10
N LEU A 123 1.61 1.41 -4.55
CA LEU A 123 2.19 0.86 -3.33
C LEU A 123 3.68 0.55 -3.52
N SER A 124 4.08 0.02 -4.68
CA SER A 124 5.49 -0.22 -5.00
C SER A 124 6.31 1.06 -5.10
N ASN A 125 5.73 2.15 -5.61
CA ASN A 125 6.42 3.44 -5.72
C ASN A 125 6.67 4.11 -4.35
N LEU A 126 5.76 3.90 -3.38
CA LEU A 126 6.00 4.31 -1.99
C LEU A 126 7.16 3.54 -1.34
N MET A 127 7.43 2.32 -1.80
CA MET A 127 8.48 1.44 -1.30
C MET A 127 9.67 1.29 -2.27
N LEU A 128 9.79 2.19 -3.25
CA LEU A 128 10.79 2.09 -4.33
C LEU A 128 12.24 2.05 -3.81
N SER A 129 12.49 2.75 -2.71
CA SER A 129 13.81 2.86 -2.11
C SER A 129 13.71 3.09 -0.61
N LYS A 130 14.83 2.88 0.09
CA LYS A 130 14.99 3.28 1.50
C LYS A 130 14.52 4.72 1.73
N ASP A 131 14.94 5.65 0.87
CA ASP A 131 14.62 7.06 1.00
C ASP A 131 13.12 7.33 0.79
N SER A 132 12.47 6.62 -0.14
CA SER A 132 11.01 6.68 -0.33
C SER A 132 10.27 6.27 0.93
N ILE A 133 10.70 5.17 1.57
CA ILE A 133 10.10 4.66 2.80
C ILE A 133 10.35 5.63 3.97
N LEU A 134 11.57 6.17 4.10
CA LEU A 134 11.88 7.17 5.13
C LEU A 134 11.04 8.45 4.97
N ASN A 135 10.83 8.90 3.74
CA ASN A 135 9.96 10.03 3.43
C ASN A 135 8.50 9.72 3.78
N PHE A 136 8.02 8.50 3.49
CA PHE A 136 6.70 8.05 3.92
C PHE A 136 6.57 8.07 5.46
N ILE A 137 7.54 7.51 6.18
CA ILE A 137 7.54 7.49 7.65
C ILE A 137 7.48 8.92 8.22
N LYS A 138 8.35 9.81 7.72
CA LYS A 138 8.39 11.21 8.11
C LYS A 138 7.05 11.91 7.82
N GLY A 139 6.46 11.65 6.65
CA GLY A 139 5.15 12.18 6.26
C GLY A 139 4.04 11.74 7.22
N MET A 140 3.95 10.45 7.53
CA MET A 140 2.96 9.91 8.47
C MET A 140 3.13 10.49 9.89
N ASN A 141 4.37 10.62 10.36
CA ASN A 141 4.64 11.19 11.68
C ASN A 141 4.33 12.69 11.77
N ASN A 142 4.49 13.44 10.68
CA ASN A 142 4.07 14.84 10.63
C ASN A 142 2.54 14.97 10.67
N LEU A 143 1.80 14.06 10.06
CA LEU A 143 0.33 14.04 10.10
C LEU A 143 -0.21 13.77 11.51
N LYS A 144 0.53 13.06 12.37
CA LYS A 144 0.14 12.80 13.77
C LYS A 144 0.28 14.02 14.69
N LYS A 145 0.99 15.08 14.25
CA LYS A 145 1.24 16.29 15.04
C LYS A 145 0.14 17.36 14.90
N PHE A 146 -0.84 17.13 14.04
CA PHE A 146 -2.02 17.97 13.82
C PHE A 146 -3.27 17.24 14.30
#